data_AF-A0A843GBK3-F1
#
_entry.id   AF-A0A843GBK3-F1
#
_cell.length_a   1.000
_cell.length_b   1.000
_cell.length_c   1.000
_cell.angle_alpha   90.00
_cell.angle_beta   90.00
_cell.angle_gamma   90.00
#
_symmetry.space_group_name_H-M   'P 1'
#
loop_
_entity.id
_entity.type
_entity.pdbx_description
1 polymer ?
#
loop_
_entity_poly.entity_id
_entity_poly.type
_entity_poly.pdbx_seq_one_letter_code
_entity_poly.pdbx_strand_id
1 'polypeptide(L)'
;MKVFIETYGCTFNQADSEIMAGILNANSIEVVDTQEEADAIIVNTCYVKLPTESKVINRIKKLQDEFPDKEIIVAGCMVEVDPKKLDAIGPNCSWIGPHQLNKTADVVKSAIGGEVTREFGFSDEPKVCVPKIRQDPYVHVIQICEGCLGSCSYCCTRFARGHLNSYPIEDIVKEAKQAIEEGCVEIELTAQDTSAFGKDTGERLSDLIKEVANLDGDFKVRVGMMHPKNIGNDLEDLIDAFKMEKVYKFLHLPIQSGSDAVLKHMRRNHTVEDYKKIVYRFKEEIPNLTLATDIIIGYPTETEEDFLMTADLIEEIKFNLIHLSKYQHREGASSSDLPNIPFEDMKRRSKILSDIKFGIIEEENKFLKDKELNALVVGEGSKGGFIAKTDSYIPVVVQDVELGEFIKVHIDETTGTYLIGHKI
;
A
#
# COMPACT_ATOMS: atom_id res chain seq x y z
N MET A 1 -24.48 -6.93 18.88
CA MET A 1 -23.69 -7.64 17.86
C MET A 1 -22.29 -7.07 17.94
N LYS A 2 -21.30 -7.93 18.12
CA LYS A 2 -19.89 -7.58 18.24
C LYS A 2 -19.12 -8.17 17.06
N VAL A 3 -18.25 -7.40 16.45
CA VAL A 3 -17.49 -7.82 15.27
C VAL A 3 -16.00 -7.57 15.49
N PHE A 4 -15.17 -8.56 15.19
CA PHE A 4 -13.72 -8.38 15.10
C PHE A 4 -13.29 -8.29 13.64
N ILE A 5 -12.39 -7.37 13.30
CA ILE A 5 -11.87 -7.22 11.93
C ILE A 5 -10.37 -7.52 11.90
N GLU A 6 -9.99 -8.60 11.22
CA GLU A 6 -8.59 -8.95 10.94
C GLU A 6 -8.20 -8.49 9.53
N THR A 7 -7.20 -7.61 9.41
CA THR A 7 -6.85 -7.00 8.13
C THR A 7 -5.51 -7.51 7.59
N TYR A 8 -5.50 -7.88 6.31
CA TYR A 8 -4.32 -8.28 5.55
C TYR A 8 -4.19 -7.44 4.28
N GLY A 9 -2.96 -7.04 3.95
CA GLY A 9 -2.67 -6.42 2.66
C GLY A 9 -1.92 -5.12 2.76
N CYS A 10 -2.38 -4.13 1.99
CA CYS A 10 -1.78 -2.80 1.90
C CYS A 10 -2.62 -1.74 2.63
N THR A 11 -2.11 -0.51 2.63
CA THR A 11 -2.81 0.72 3.07
C THR A 11 -4.24 0.83 2.52
N PHE A 12 -4.48 0.41 1.27
CA PHE A 12 -5.82 0.40 0.68
C PHE A 12 -6.77 -0.61 1.36
N ASN A 13 -6.27 -1.78 1.76
CA ASN A 13 -7.04 -2.75 2.54
C ASN A 13 -7.31 -2.23 3.96
N GLN A 14 -6.35 -1.53 4.57
CA GLN A 14 -6.54 -0.89 5.88
C GLN A 14 -7.69 0.12 5.83
N ALA A 15 -7.69 1.02 4.83
CA ALA A 15 -8.77 1.97 4.62
C ALA A 15 -10.13 1.28 4.40
N ASP A 16 -10.19 0.19 3.61
CA ASP A 16 -11.44 -0.59 3.47
C ASP A 16 -11.93 -1.11 4.83
N SER A 17 -11.04 -1.57 5.71
CA SER A 17 -11.42 -2.02 7.07
C SER A 17 -11.91 -0.89 7.95
N GLU A 18 -11.33 0.30 7.86
CA GLU A 18 -11.79 1.49 8.60
C GLU A 18 -13.20 1.91 8.16
N ILE A 19 -13.48 1.82 6.85
CA ILE A 19 -14.82 2.05 6.29
C ILE A 19 -15.81 1.01 6.82
N MET A 20 -15.44 -0.28 6.77
CA MET A 20 -16.28 -1.35 7.33
C MET A 20 -16.59 -1.11 8.82
N ALA A 21 -15.58 -0.75 9.61
CA ALA A 21 -15.75 -0.42 11.02
C ALA A 21 -16.69 0.78 11.24
N GLY A 22 -16.53 1.85 10.45
CA GLY A 22 -17.40 3.01 10.49
C GLY A 22 -18.87 2.70 10.16
N ILE A 23 -19.10 1.87 9.14
CA ILE A 23 -20.44 1.42 8.73
C ILE A 23 -21.08 0.55 9.82
N LEU A 24 -20.32 -0.35 10.44
CA LEU A 24 -20.79 -1.17 11.56
C LEU A 24 -21.22 -0.29 12.73
N ASN A 25 -20.38 0.65 13.14
CA ASN A 25 -20.68 1.55 14.25
C ASN A 25 -21.90 2.44 13.97
N ALA A 26 -22.02 2.98 12.75
CA ALA A 26 -23.20 3.74 12.32
C ALA A 26 -24.51 2.90 12.36
N ASN A 27 -24.39 1.57 12.32
CA ASN A 27 -25.48 0.62 12.42
C ASN A 27 -25.62 -0.02 13.80
N SER A 28 -25.03 0.57 14.85
CA SER A 28 -25.05 0.06 16.23
C SER A 28 -24.47 -1.35 16.39
N ILE A 29 -23.50 -1.71 15.55
CA ILE A 29 -22.70 -2.93 15.67
C ILE A 29 -21.32 -2.53 16.21
N GLU A 30 -20.95 -3.10 17.36
CA GLU A 30 -19.73 -2.77 18.07
C GLU A 30 -18.54 -3.49 17.44
N VAL A 31 -17.46 -2.76 17.15
CA VAL A 31 -16.19 -3.37 16.74
C VAL A 31 -15.36 -3.62 18.00
N VAL A 32 -14.89 -4.85 18.17
CA VAL A 32 -14.12 -5.30 19.35
C VAL A 32 -12.67 -5.62 18.98
N ASP A 33 -11.79 -5.61 19.98
CA ASP A 33 -10.33 -5.77 19.80
C ASP A 33 -9.87 -7.24 19.78
N THR A 34 -10.73 -8.17 20.18
CA THR A 34 -10.40 -9.60 20.29
C THR A 34 -11.41 -10.48 19.58
N GLN A 35 -10.93 -11.62 19.10
CA GLN A 35 -11.75 -12.60 18.39
C GLN A 35 -12.72 -13.27 19.34
N GLU A 36 -12.33 -13.44 20.60
CA GLU A 36 -13.06 -14.09 21.67
C GLU A 36 -14.35 -13.33 22.02
N GLU A 37 -14.33 -12.00 21.92
CA GLU A 37 -15.49 -11.15 22.23
C GLU A 37 -16.51 -11.01 21.10
N ALA A 38 -16.12 -11.36 19.87
CA ALA A 38 -16.93 -11.13 18.69
C ALA A 38 -18.03 -12.20 18.48
N ASP A 39 -19.17 -11.80 17.92
CA ASP A 39 -20.20 -12.69 17.38
C ASP A 39 -19.85 -13.12 15.94
N ALA A 40 -19.18 -12.23 15.18
CA ALA A 40 -18.71 -12.48 13.82
C ALA A 40 -17.28 -11.94 13.62
N ILE A 41 -16.51 -12.60 12.77
CA ILE A 41 -15.12 -12.25 12.45
C ILE A 41 -15.01 -11.92 10.96
N ILE A 42 -14.64 -10.68 10.64
CA ILE A 42 -14.32 -10.26 9.28
C ILE A 42 -12.83 -10.44 9.03
N VAL A 43 -12.45 -11.21 8.01
CA VAL A 43 -11.07 -11.33 7.53
C VAL A 43 -10.96 -10.55 6.21
N ASN A 44 -10.41 -9.34 6.27
CA ASN A 44 -10.16 -8.52 5.07
C ASN A 44 -8.86 -8.97 4.39
N THR A 45 -8.99 -9.46 3.16
CA THR A 45 -7.95 -10.24 2.49
C THR A 45 -7.21 -9.46 1.41
N CYS A 46 -5.97 -9.89 1.17
CA CYS A 46 -5.16 -9.49 0.03
C CYS A 46 -4.72 -10.72 -0.76
N TYR A 47 -4.80 -10.62 -2.08
CA TYR A 47 -4.48 -11.73 -3.00
C TYR A 47 -3.27 -11.43 -3.91
N VAL A 48 -2.56 -10.31 -3.69
CA VAL A 48 -1.48 -9.87 -4.58
C VAL A 48 -0.18 -10.68 -4.38
N LYS A 49 0.18 -11.03 -3.14
CA LYS A 49 1.42 -11.75 -2.79
C LYS A 49 1.13 -13.13 -2.20
N LEU A 50 1.79 -14.18 -2.72
CA LEU A 50 1.51 -15.57 -2.34
C LEU A 50 1.75 -15.85 -0.84
N PRO A 51 2.80 -15.29 -0.20
CA PRO A 51 2.95 -15.44 1.25
C PRO A 51 1.76 -14.88 2.04
N THR A 52 1.17 -13.76 1.60
CA THR A 52 0.00 -13.16 2.25
C THR A 52 -1.24 -14.02 2.03
N GLU A 53 -1.48 -14.46 0.79
CA GLU A 53 -2.56 -15.39 0.47
C GLU A 53 -2.50 -16.67 1.32
N SER A 54 -1.33 -17.30 1.40
CA SER A 54 -1.14 -18.54 2.18
C SER A 54 -1.42 -18.31 3.67
N LYS A 55 -1.01 -17.16 4.22
CA LYS A 55 -1.31 -16.77 5.60
C LYS A 55 -2.82 -16.61 5.82
N VAL A 56 -3.50 -15.88 4.92
CA VAL A 56 -4.95 -15.65 4.98
C VAL A 56 -5.73 -16.97 4.91
N ILE A 57 -5.39 -17.86 3.97
CA ILE A 57 -6.07 -19.15 3.82
C ILE A 57 -5.92 -20.00 5.08
N ASN A 58 -4.71 -20.09 5.62
CA ASN A 58 -4.48 -20.83 6.86
C ASN A 58 -5.21 -20.19 8.04
N ARG A 59 -5.30 -18.85 8.06
CA ARG A 59 -6.02 -18.12 9.10
C ARG A 59 -7.52 -18.39 9.04
N ILE A 60 -8.15 -18.34 7.86
CA ILE A 60 -9.58 -18.64 7.69
C ILE A 60 -9.91 -20.06 8.18
N LYS A 61 -9.09 -21.06 7.83
CA LYS A 61 -9.27 -22.44 8.32
C LYS A 61 -9.15 -22.52 9.83
N LYS A 62 -8.09 -21.93 10.38
CA LYS A 62 -7.84 -21.91 11.82
C LYS A 62 -8.98 -21.25 12.60
N LEU A 63 -9.54 -20.14 12.10
CA LEU A 63 -10.66 -19.45 12.74
C LEU A 63 -11.94 -20.31 12.74
N GLN A 64 -12.22 -21.03 11.66
CA GLN A 64 -13.34 -21.98 11.61
C GLN A 64 -13.16 -23.13 12.62
N ASP A 65 -11.93 -23.59 12.84
CA ASP A 65 -11.63 -24.65 13.82
C ASP A 65 -11.68 -24.15 15.27
N GLU A 66 -11.14 -22.96 15.55
CA GLU A 66 -11.07 -22.38 16.90
C GLU A 66 -12.41 -21.78 17.37
N PHE A 67 -13.22 -21.29 16.43
CA PHE A 67 -14.48 -20.61 16.71
C PHE A 67 -15.64 -21.19 15.86
N PRO A 68 -16.02 -22.47 16.07
CA PRO A 68 -17.01 -23.14 15.24
C PRO A 68 -18.42 -22.55 15.35
N ASP A 69 -18.71 -21.83 16.45
CA ASP A 69 -20.00 -21.18 16.70
C ASP A 69 -20.03 -19.72 16.23
N LYS A 70 -18.94 -19.21 15.62
CA LYS A 70 -18.83 -17.82 15.16
C LYS A 70 -18.91 -17.73 13.65
N GLU A 71 -19.53 -16.65 13.20
CA GLU A 71 -19.67 -16.38 11.77
C GLU A 71 -18.38 -15.81 11.20
N ILE A 72 -17.81 -16.49 10.20
CA ILE A 72 -16.61 -16.03 9.50
C ILE A 72 -17.01 -15.36 8.20
N ILE A 73 -16.62 -14.10 8.04
CA ILE A 73 -16.91 -13.27 6.88
C ILE A 73 -15.58 -12.96 6.18
N VAL A 74 -15.48 -13.29 4.90
CA VAL A 74 -14.28 -13.01 4.10
C VAL A 74 -14.49 -11.75 3.28
N ALA A 75 -13.65 -10.75 3.48
CA ALA A 75 -13.72 -9.48 2.76
C ALA A 75 -12.49 -9.24 1.87
N GLY A 76 -12.56 -8.23 1.00
CA GLY A 76 -11.41 -7.71 0.26
C GLY A 76 -11.08 -8.46 -1.03
N CYS A 77 -9.85 -8.27 -1.53
CA CYS A 77 -9.50 -8.57 -2.92
C CYS A 77 -9.66 -10.05 -3.32
N MET A 78 -9.53 -11.00 -2.39
CA MET A 78 -9.64 -12.42 -2.72
C MET A 78 -11.04 -12.81 -3.18
N VAL A 79 -12.08 -12.10 -2.69
CA VAL A 79 -13.49 -12.33 -3.03
C VAL A 79 -13.75 -12.19 -4.53
N GLU A 80 -13.15 -11.18 -5.15
CA GLU A 80 -13.34 -10.88 -6.58
C GLU A 80 -12.40 -11.71 -7.48
N VAL A 81 -11.18 -12.00 -7.00
CA VAL A 81 -10.14 -12.60 -7.86
C VAL A 81 -10.26 -14.11 -7.95
N ASP A 82 -10.53 -14.79 -6.82
CA ASP A 82 -10.53 -16.25 -6.77
C ASP A 82 -11.64 -16.80 -5.85
N PRO A 83 -12.92 -16.55 -6.18
CA PRO A 83 -14.05 -17.02 -5.39
C PRO A 83 -14.11 -18.55 -5.32
N LYS A 84 -13.62 -19.26 -6.34
CA LYS A 84 -13.57 -20.74 -6.36
C LYS A 84 -12.66 -21.27 -5.26
N LYS A 85 -11.51 -20.63 -5.04
CA LYS A 85 -10.61 -21.01 -3.95
C LYS A 85 -11.23 -20.69 -2.58
N LEU A 86 -11.94 -19.57 -2.44
CA LEU A 86 -12.68 -19.25 -1.22
C LEU A 86 -13.76 -20.30 -0.91
N ASP A 87 -14.53 -20.69 -1.92
CA ASP A 87 -15.54 -21.75 -1.80
C ASP A 87 -14.95 -23.08 -1.32
N ALA A 88 -13.75 -23.42 -1.79
CA ALA A 88 -13.08 -24.65 -1.38
C ALA A 88 -12.57 -24.63 0.07
N ILE A 89 -12.29 -23.45 0.64
CA ILE A 89 -11.73 -23.31 2.00
C ILE A 89 -12.76 -22.94 3.07
N GLY A 90 -13.86 -22.32 2.68
CA GLY A 90 -14.89 -21.79 3.57
C GLY A 90 -16.22 -21.62 2.83
N PRO A 91 -16.88 -22.72 2.43
CA PRO A 91 -18.13 -22.67 1.66
C PRO A 91 -19.27 -21.97 2.42
N ASN A 92 -19.23 -22.01 3.76
CA ASN A 92 -20.20 -21.39 4.64
C ASN A 92 -19.82 -19.96 5.05
N CYS A 93 -18.69 -19.42 4.57
CA CYS A 93 -18.33 -18.04 4.87
C CYS A 93 -19.14 -17.06 4.02
N SER A 94 -19.66 -16.01 4.64
CA SER A 94 -20.24 -14.86 3.94
C SER A 94 -19.13 -13.99 3.34
N TRP A 95 -19.40 -13.26 2.25
CA TRP A 95 -18.40 -12.48 1.52
C TRP A 95 -18.76 -11.01 1.39
N ILE A 96 -17.72 -10.15 1.41
CA ILE A 96 -17.81 -8.72 1.13
C ILE A 96 -16.71 -8.32 0.13
N GLY A 97 -17.10 -8.03 -1.11
CA GLY A 97 -16.22 -7.53 -2.14
C GLY A 97 -15.68 -6.13 -1.79
N PRO A 98 -14.50 -5.75 -2.30
CA PRO A 98 -13.88 -4.46 -2.03
C PRO A 98 -14.75 -3.26 -2.44
N HIS A 99 -15.65 -3.41 -3.40
CA HIS A 99 -16.57 -2.37 -3.85
C HIS A 99 -17.94 -2.40 -3.15
N GLN A 100 -18.18 -3.37 -2.26
CA GLN A 100 -19.48 -3.61 -1.60
C GLN A 100 -19.42 -3.30 -0.10
N LEU A 101 -18.52 -2.40 0.33
CA LEU A 101 -18.34 -2.08 1.76
C LEU A 101 -19.60 -1.46 2.38
N ASN A 102 -20.41 -0.75 1.60
CA ASN A 102 -21.71 -0.23 2.02
C ASN A 102 -22.68 -1.33 2.53
N LYS A 103 -22.47 -2.60 2.13
CA LYS A 103 -23.27 -3.76 2.55
C LYS A 103 -22.76 -4.42 3.83
N THR A 104 -21.66 -3.97 4.43
CA THR A 104 -21.02 -4.65 5.56
C THR A 104 -21.98 -4.92 6.73
N ALA A 105 -22.79 -3.93 7.12
CA ALA A 105 -23.72 -4.12 8.23
C ALA A 105 -24.82 -5.14 7.92
N ASP A 106 -25.30 -5.18 6.67
CA ASP A 106 -26.33 -6.13 6.24
C ASP A 106 -25.77 -7.55 6.20
N VAL A 107 -24.58 -7.73 5.60
CA VAL A 107 -23.91 -9.04 5.55
C VAL A 107 -23.63 -9.58 6.95
N VAL A 108 -23.17 -8.73 7.89
CA VAL A 108 -22.96 -9.15 9.30
C VAL A 108 -24.27 -9.58 9.96
N LYS A 109 -25.35 -8.81 9.81
CA LYS A 109 -26.65 -9.14 10.41
C LYS A 109 -27.20 -10.46 9.85
N SER A 110 -27.12 -10.66 8.54
CA SER A 110 -27.55 -11.89 7.88
C SER A 110 -26.72 -13.10 8.31
N ALA A 111 -25.38 -12.96 8.36
CA ALA A 111 -24.48 -14.01 8.81
C ALA A 111 -24.82 -14.45 10.25
N ILE A 112 -24.94 -13.51 11.19
CA ILE A 112 -25.33 -13.80 12.58
C ILE A 112 -26.75 -14.43 12.66
N GLY A 113 -27.62 -14.13 11.70
CA GLY A 113 -28.92 -14.76 11.53
C GLY A 113 -28.89 -16.19 10.97
N GLY A 114 -27.72 -16.70 10.59
CA GLY A 114 -27.51 -18.03 10.00
C GLY A 114 -27.60 -18.07 8.46
N GLU A 115 -27.57 -16.91 7.79
CA GLU A 115 -27.64 -16.81 6.33
C GLU A 115 -26.26 -16.52 5.72
N VAL A 116 -25.85 -17.35 4.76
CA VAL A 116 -24.62 -17.12 3.98
C VAL A 116 -24.92 -16.11 2.87
N THR A 117 -24.37 -14.90 2.99
CA THR A 117 -24.55 -13.81 2.02
C THR A 117 -23.24 -13.52 1.28
N ARG A 118 -23.30 -13.33 -0.03
CA ARG A 118 -22.11 -13.07 -0.86
C ARG A 118 -22.31 -11.81 -1.69
N GLU A 119 -21.89 -10.68 -1.13
CA GLU A 119 -21.94 -9.38 -1.81
C GLU A 119 -20.60 -9.12 -2.47
N PHE A 120 -20.54 -9.14 -3.80
CA PHE A 120 -19.33 -8.88 -4.58
C PHE A 120 -19.71 -8.32 -5.97
N GLY A 121 -18.74 -7.76 -6.66
CA GLY A 121 -18.90 -7.04 -7.93
C GLY A 121 -18.56 -5.55 -7.80
N PHE A 122 -18.35 -4.91 -8.95
CA PHE A 122 -17.88 -3.52 -9.02
C PHE A 122 -18.96 -2.49 -8.70
N SER A 123 -18.54 -1.38 -8.13
CA SER A 123 -19.35 -0.21 -7.82
C SER A 123 -18.49 1.05 -7.99
N ASP A 124 -19.14 2.14 -8.41
CA ASP A 124 -18.52 3.47 -8.53
C ASP A 124 -18.83 4.35 -7.31
N GLU A 125 -19.43 3.78 -6.24
CA GLU A 125 -19.71 4.51 -5.00
C GLU A 125 -18.41 5.10 -4.41
N PRO A 126 -18.46 6.37 -3.95
CA PRO A 126 -17.30 7.02 -3.38
C PRO A 126 -16.89 6.35 -2.06
N LYS A 127 -15.57 6.22 -1.86
CA LYS A 127 -14.95 5.80 -0.59
C LYS A 127 -14.41 6.97 0.22
N VAL A 128 -14.70 8.17 -0.23
CA VAL A 128 -14.38 9.43 0.44
C VAL A 128 -15.61 10.00 1.13
N CYS A 129 -15.40 10.72 2.24
CA CYS A 129 -16.47 11.28 3.08
C CYS A 129 -17.50 10.24 3.56
N VAL A 130 -17.09 8.99 3.71
CA VAL A 130 -17.90 7.89 4.26
C VAL A 130 -17.54 7.64 5.73
N PRO A 131 -18.40 6.99 6.53
CA PRO A 131 -18.09 6.64 7.90
C PRO A 131 -16.81 5.80 8.00
N LYS A 132 -15.86 6.24 8.83
CA LYS A 132 -14.62 5.51 9.13
C LYS A 132 -14.39 5.46 10.63
N ILE A 133 -13.84 4.35 11.12
CA ILE A 133 -13.17 4.27 12.43
C ILE A 133 -11.71 3.98 12.15
N ARG A 134 -10.84 4.95 12.45
CA ARG A 134 -9.40 4.82 12.25
C ARG A 134 -8.79 3.78 13.17
N GLN A 135 -7.82 3.03 12.65
CA GLN A 135 -6.99 2.16 13.49
C GLN A 135 -5.90 2.95 14.23
N ASP A 136 -5.34 3.96 13.56
CA ASP A 136 -4.36 4.87 14.12
C ASP A 136 -4.99 6.27 14.27
N PRO A 137 -5.09 6.84 15.48
CA PRO A 137 -5.70 8.16 15.66
C PRO A 137 -4.92 9.31 15.00
N TYR A 138 -3.62 9.11 14.69
CA TYR A 138 -2.73 10.15 14.16
C TYR A 138 -2.54 10.09 12.65
N VAL A 139 -2.88 8.96 12.01
CA VAL A 139 -2.70 8.73 10.58
C VAL A 139 -4.05 8.50 9.92
N HIS A 140 -4.38 9.28 8.88
CA HIS A 140 -5.60 9.10 8.12
C HIS A 140 -5.31 8.71 6.67
N VAL A 141 -5.87 7.57 6.24
CA VAL A 141 -5.69 7.04 4.90
C VAL A 141 -6.87 7.44 4.00
N ILE A 142 -6.57 8.15 2.92
CA ILE A 142 -7.56 8.56 1.92
C ILE A 142 -7.32 7.80 0.62
N GLN A 143 -8.32 7.01 0.23
CA GLN A 143 -8.36 6.34 -1.06
C GLN A 143 -8.77 7.39 -2.10
N ILE A 144 -7.83 7.89 -2.91
CA ILE A 144 -8.08 9.02 -3.82
C ILE A 144 -8.76 8.58 -5.13
N CYS A 145 -8.57 7.32 -5.51
CA CYS A 145 -9.26 6.67 -6.60
C CYS A 145 -9.28 5.16 -6.35
N GLU A 146 -10.18 4.46 -7.03
CA GLU A 146 -10.20 3.00 -7.08
C GLU A 146 -9.88 2.50 -8.49
N GLY A 147 -9.27 1.32 -8.57
CA GLY A 147 -8.89 0.68 -9.82
C GLY A 147 -7.65 1.29 -10.48
N CYS A 148 -7.38 0.88 -11.72
CA CYS A 148 -6.16 1.30 -12.43
C CYS A 148 -6.37 1.28 -13.95
N LEU A 149 -5.69 2.19 -14.67
CA LEU A 149 -5.63 2.19 -16.13
C LEU A 149 -4.78 1.05 -16.71
N GLY A 150 -3.90 0.46 -15.89
CA GLY A 150 -2.91 -0.51 -16.31
C GLY A 150 -3.52 -1.84 -16.78
N SER A 151 -2.81 -2.52 -17.68
CA SER A 151 -3.15 -3.87 -18.16
C SER A 151 -1.98 -4.83 -17.96
N CYS A 152 -1.18 -4.60 -16.90
CA CYS A 152 0.04 -5.35 -16.61
C CYS A 152 -0.23 -6.85 -16.66
N SER A 153 0.63 -7.60 -17.36
CA SER A 153 0.36 -9.01 -17.69
C SER A 153 0.22 -9.94 -16.49
N TYR A 154 0.81 -9.55 -15.36
CA TYR A 154 0.90 -10.30 -14.10
C TYR A 154 -0.06 -9.82 -13.00
N CYS A 155 -0.69 -8.65 -13.17
CA CYS A 155 -1.38 -7.98 -12.08
C CYS A 155 -2.82 -8.46 -11.95
N CYS A 156 -3.15 -9.08 -10.81
CA CYS A 156 -4.54 -9.45 -10.49
C CYS A 156 -5.33 -8.34 -9.81
N THR A 157 -4.69 -7.26 -9.36
CA THR A 157 -5.36 -6.15 -8.66
C THR A 157 -6.48 -5.54 -9.49
N ARG A 158 -6.34 -5.50 -10.82
CA ARG A 158 -7.41 -5.02 -11.72
C ARG A 158 -8.67 -5.89 -11.68
N PHE A 159 -8.53 -7.20 -11.45
CA PHE A 159 -9.68 -8.09 -11.29
C PHE A 159 -10.38 -7.86 -9.95
N ALA A 160 -9.65 -7.37 -8.94
CA ALA A 160 -10.23 -7.02 -7.64
C ALA A 160 -10.84 -5.61 -7.58
N ARG A 161 -10.20 -4.63 -8.23
CA ARG A 161 -10.46 -3.20 -8.04
C ARG A 161 -11.04 -2.51 -9.27
N GLY A 162 -11.25 -3.25 -10.35
CA GLY A 162 -11.88 -2.74 -11.56
C GLY A 162 -11.04 -1.70 -12.30
N HIS A 163 -11.75 -0.81 -12.98
CA HIS A 163 -11.20 0.28 -13.78
C HIS A 163 -10.98 1.53 -12.94
N LEU A 164 -10.14 2.45 -13.42
CA LEU A 164 -9.93 3.74 -12.75
C LEU A 164 -11.26 4.46 -12.56
N ASN A 165 -11.54 4.83 -11.31
CA ASN A 165 -12.60 5.73 -10.89
C ASN A 165 -12.01 6.71 -9.86
N SER A 166 -11.74 7.95 -10.28
CA SER A 166 -11.18 8.99 -9.42
C SER A 166 -12.27 9.74 -8.66
N TYR A 167 -12.04 9.99 -7.37
CA TYR A 167 -12.95 10.80 -6.58
C TYR A 167 -12.62 12.29 -6.73
N PRO A 168 -13.61 13.20 -6.67
CA PRO A 168 -13.37 14.63 -6.83
C PRO A 168 -12.37 15.18 -5.81
N ILE A 169 -11.49 16.10 -6.23
CA ILE A 169 -10.53 16.76 -5.32
C ILE A 169 -11.27 17.42 -4.14
N GLU A 170 -12.43 18.03 -4.38
CA GLU A 170 -13.23 18.70 -3.33
C GLU A 170 -13.58 17.74 -2.18
N ASP A 171 -14.01 16.51 -2.49
CA ASP A 171 -14.39 15.52 -1.49
C ASP A 171 -13.17 14.97 -0.74
N ILE A 172 -12.04 14.77 -1.45
CA ILE A 172 -10.78 14.34 -0.85
C ILE A 172 -10.24 15.40 0.11
N VAL A 173 -10.24 16.67 -0.30
CA VAL A 173 -9.77 17.80 0.51
C VAL A 173 -10.67 17.99 1.72
N LYS A 174 -11.99 17.84 1.57
CA LYS A 174 -12.94 17.89 2.67
C LYS A 174 -12.67 16.79 3.70
N GLU A 175 -12.44 15.56 3.27
CA GLU A 175 -12.09 14.46 4.18
C GLU A 175 -10.73 14.70 4.87
N ALA A 176 -9.71 15.14 4.12
CA ALA A 176 -8.41 15.47 4.71
C ALA A 176 -8.52 16.55 5.78
N LYS A 177 -9.29 17.61 5.50
CA LYS A 177 -9.55 18.69 6.45
C LYS A 177 -10.22 18.17 7.72
N GLN A 178 -11.25 17.33 7.58
CA GLN A 178 -11.92 16.72 8.73
C GLN A 178 -10.94 15.88 9.57
N ALA A 179 -10.10 15.06 8.93
CA ALA A 179 -9.13 14.25 9.65
C ALA A 179 -8.11 15.08 10.44
N ILE A 180 -7.64 16.20 9.87
CA ILE A 180 -6.74 17.13 10.55
C ILE A 180 -7.43 17.80 11.74
N GLU A 181 -8.69 18.23 11.58
CA GLU A 181 -9.50 18.79 12.68
C GLU A 181 -9.74 17.76 13.81
N GLU A 182 -9.76 16.46 13.47
CA GLU A 182 -9.87 15.34 14.42
C GLU A 182 -8.51 14.93 15.05
N GLY A 183 -7.42 15.63 14.72
CA GLY A 183 -6.11 15.46 15.34
C GLY A 183 -5.10 14.62 14.55
N CYS A 184 -5.41 14.24 13.31
CA CYS A 184 -4.45 13.51 12.48
C CYS A 184 -3.30 14.43 12.04
N VAL A 185 -2.07 13.92 12.17
CA VAL A 185 -0.83 14.61 11.79
C VAL A 185 -0.19 14.02 10.52
N GLU A 186 -0.76 12.96 9.97
CA GLU A 186 -0.34 12.37 8.70
C GLU A 186 -1.54 12.02 7.83
N ILE A 187 -1.54 12.49 6.59
CA ILE A 187 -2.53 12.15 5.55
C ILE A 187 -1.85 11.26 4.51
N GLU A 188 -2.30 10.02 4.36
CA GLU A 188 -1.81 9.10 3.33
C GLU A 188 -2.76 9.09 2.13
N LEU A 189 -2.32 9.64 0.99
CA LEU A 189 -3.03 9.57 -0.27
C LEU A 189 -2.71 8.25 -0.96
N THR A 190 -3.68 7.35 -1.06
CA THR A 190 -3.46 5.98 -1.54
C THR A 190 -4.36 5.61 -2.72
N ALA A 191 -3.81 4.78 -3.62
CA ALA A 191 -4.49 4.20 -4.77
C ALA A 191 -3.74 2.95 -5.23
N GLN A 192 -4.33 2.19 -6.16
CA GLN A 192 -3.56 1.17 -6.89
C GLN A 192 -2.50 1.81 -7.79
N ASP A 193 -2.71 3.05 -8.21
CA ASP A 193 -1.75 3.87 -8.92
C ASP A 193 -2.13 5.34 -8.75
N THR A 194 -1.42 6.06 -7.87
CA THR A 194 -1.76 7.45 -7.58
C THR A 194 -1.55 8.36 -8.79
N SER A 195 -0.56 8.09 -9.66
CA SER A 195 -0.34 8.90 -10.87
C SER A 195 -1.37 8.66 -11.97
N ALA A 196 -2.26 7.68 -11.80
CA ALA A 196 -3.45 7.53 -12.64
C ALA A 196 -4.63 8.40 -12.17
N PHE A 197 -4.58 8.99 -10.97
CA PHE A 197 -5.63 9.89 -10.48
C PHE A 197 -5.95 10.99 -11.49
N GLY A 198 -7.24 11.24 -11.69
CA GLY A 198 -7.77 12.31 -12.53
C GLY A 198 -7.61 12.10 -14.04
N LYS A 199 -7.02 10.99 -14.50
CA LYS A 199 -6.93 10.69 -15.95
C LYS A 199 -8.30 10.43 -16.60
N ASP A 200 -9.29 10.06 -15.81
CA ASP A 200 -10.69 9.85 -16.15
C ASP A 200 -11.56 11.12 -15.98
N THR A 201 -11.15 12.07 -15.14
CA THR A 201 -11.92 13.30 -14.84
C THR A 201 -11.33 14.58 -15.44
N GLY A 202 -10.04 14.58 -15.76
CA GLY A 202 -9.27 15.75 -16.19
C GLY A 202 -8.52 16.46 -15.04
N GLU A 203 -8.74 16.06 -13.78
CA GLU A 203 -7.99 16.54 -12.63
C GLU A 203 -6.54 16.00 -12.64
N ARG A 204 -5.65 16.61 -11.85
CA ARG A 204 -4.24 16.22 -11.77
C ARG A 204 -3.86 15.86 -10.34
N LEU A 205 -2.99 14.87 -10.21
CA LEU A 205 -2.49 14.46 -8.90
C LEU A 205 -1.68 15.58 -8.24
N SER A 206 -0.90 16.33 -9.02
CA SER A 206 -0.14 17.48 -8.52
C SER A 206 -1.03 18.54 -7.88
N ASP A 207 -2.17 18.86 -8.49
CA ASP A 207 -3.16 19.80 -7.96
C ASP A 207 -3.76 19.28 -6.65
N LEU A 208 -4.16 18.00 -6.61
CA LEU A 208 -4.66 17.36 -5.39
C LEU A 208 -3.65 17.44 -4.22
N ILE A 209 -2.38 17.09 -4.48
CA ILE A 209 -1.34 17.14 -3.44
C ILE A 209 -1.18 18.57 -2.92
N LYS A 210 -1.16 19.56 -3.82
CA LYS A 210 -1.03 20.98 -3.45
C LYS A 210 -2.22 21.46 -2.61
N GLU A 211 -3.46 21.12 -3.01
CA GLU A 211 -4.67 21.47 -2.26
C GLU A 211 -4.67 20.88 -0.85
N VAL A 212 -4.36 19.59 -0.71
CA VAL A 212 -4.27 18.94 0.61
C VAL A 212 -3.13 19.54 1.45
N ALA A 213 -1.95 19.75 0.87
CA ALA A 213 -0.80 20.29 1.60
C ALA A 213 -0.95 21.78 1.98
N ASN A 214 -1.88 22.52 1.36
CA ASN A 214 -2.21 23.90 1.70
C ASN A 214 -3.25 24.04 2.82
N LEU A 215 -3.88 22.95 3.28
CA LEU A 215 -4.79 22.99 4.42
C LEU A 215 -4.06 23.49 5.68
N ASP A 216 -4.79 24.17 6.56
CA ASP A 216 -4.28 24.64 7.85
C ASP A 216 -3.97 23.47 8.80
N GLY A 217 -3.01 23.67 9.72
CA GLY A 217 -2.58 22.67 10.70
C GLY A 217 -1.20 22.06 10.44
N ASP A 218 -0.62 21.44 11.46
CA ASP A 218 0.70 20.82 11.41
C ASP A 218 0.56 19.32 11.10
N PHE A 219 0.80 18.95 9.85
CA PHE A 219 0.69 17.56 9.38
C PHE A 219 1.66 17.29 8.21
N LYS A 220 1.85 16.02 7.87
CA LYS A 220 2.54 15.57 6.66
C LYS A 220 1.60 14.87 5.68
N VAL A 221 1.89 14.99 4.40
CA VAL A 221 1.21 14.31 3.29
C VAL A 221 2.15 13.25 2.73
N ARG A 222 1.65 12.02 2.72
CA ARG A 222 2.32 10.84 2.18
C ARG A 222 1.64 10.43 0.89
N VAL A 223 2.35 10.57 -0.23
CA VAL A 223 1.84 10.13 -1.53
C VAL A 223 2.17 8.66 -1.77
N GLY A 224 1.16 7.87 -2.11
CA GLY A 224 1.27 6.45 -2.40
C GLY A 224 2.02 6.14 -3.70
N MET A 225 2.06 4.86 -4.06
CA MET A 225 2.81 4.39 -5.23
C MET A 225 2.28 4.97 -6.53
N MET A 226 3.20 5.26 -7.45
CA MET A 226 2.91 5.77 -8.80
C MET A 226 3.37 4.79 -9.86
N HIS A 227 2.72 4.80 -11.01
CA HIS A 227 3.20 4.14 -12.21
C HIS A 227 3.96 5.12 -13.10
N PRO A 228 5.20 4.81 -13.56
CA PRO A 228 6.01 5.71 -14.40
C PRO A 228 5.28 6.25 -15.63
N LYS A 229 4.63 5.37 -16.39
CA LYS A 229 3.79 5.71 -17.55
C LYS A 229 2.78 6.85 -17.29
N ASN A 230 2.14 6.87 -16.12
CA ASN A 230 0.97 7.72 -15.89
C ASN A 230 1.35 9.11 -15.37
N ILE A 231 2.60 9.32 -14.95
CA ILE A 231 3.14 10.66 -14.66
C ILE A 231 2.98 11.57 -15.88
N GLY A 232 3.49 11.15 -17.04
CA GLY A 232 3.34 11.89 -18.30
C GLY A 232 3.76 13.36 -18.17
N ASN A 233 2.90 14.28 -18.62
CA ASN A 233 3.16 15.71 -18.58
C ASN A 233 3.01 16.34 -17.18
N ASP A 234 2.68 15.55 -16.16
CA ASP A 234 2.52 16.01 -14.77
C ASP A 234 3.84 16.08 -13.99
N LEU A 235 4.97 15.69 -14.61
CA LEU A 235 6.26 15.55 -13.93
C LEU A 235 6.71 16.80 -13.17
N GLU A 236 6.78 17.96 -13.84
CA GLU A 236 7.28 19.19 -13.21
C GLU A 236 6.34 19.68 -12.10
N ASP A 237 5.02 19.62 -12.32
CA ASP A 237 4.03 20.00 -11.33
C ASP A 237 4.02 19.05 -10.11
N LEU A 238 4.29 17.76 -10.32
CA LEU A 238 4.48 16.79 -9.25
C LEU A 238 5.76 17.07 -8.45
N ILE A 239 6.86 17.43 -9.11
CA ILE A 239 8.08 17.84 -8.42
C ILE A 239 7.81 19.06 -7.53
N ASP A 240 7.10 20.05 -8.05
CA ASP A 240 6.72 21.25 -7.27
C ASP A 240 5.82 20.89 -6.08
N ALA A 241 4.85 20.01 -6.28
CA ALA A 241 4.03 19.50 -5.18
C ALA A 241 4.88 18.77 -4.12
N PHE A 242 5.84 17.93 -4.54
CA PHE A 242 6.74 17.22 -3.64
C PHE A 242 7.74 18.13 -2.93
N LYS A 243 8.01 19.35 -3.41
CA LYS A 243 8.86 20.33 -2.72
C LYS A 243 8.16 21.00 -1.54
N MET A 244 6.82 21.04 -1.51
CA MET A 244 6.06 21.64 -0.41
C MET A 244 6.44 21.05 0.95
N GLU A 245 6.51 21.89 1.98
CA GLU A 245 7.03 21.52 3.31
C GLU A 245 6.26 20.35 3.94
N LYS A 246 4.92 20.35 3.80
CA LYS A 246 4.07 19.29 4.34
C LYS A 246 4.16 17.98 3.57
N VAL A 247 4.74 17.94 2.37
CA VAL A 247 4.84 16.70 1.58
C VAL A 247 6.15 15.99 1.89
N TYR A 248 6.07 14.70 2.25
CA TYR A 248 7.27 13.87 2.44
C TYR A 248 8.09 13.79 1.16
N LYS A 249 9.42 13.87 1.29
CA LYS A 249 10.40 13.70 0.21
C LYS A 249 10.61 12.21 -0.07
N PHE A 250 9.52 11.53 -0.43
CA PHE A 250 9.53 10.09 -0.71
C PHE A 250 8.74 9.80 -1.98
N LEU A 251 9.41 9.19 -2.96
CA LEU A 251 8.81 8.76 -4.22
C LEU A 251 8.79 7.23 -4.30
N HIS A 252 7.60 6.62 -4.33
CA HIS A 252 7.45 5.19 -4.63
C HIS A 252 7.06 4.99 -6.08
N LEU A 253 8.04 4.56 -6.87
CA LEU A 253 7.92 4.43 -8.32
C LEU A 253 8.40 3.04 -8.75
N PRO A 254 7.54 2.01 -8.73
CA PRO A 254 7.90 0.66 -9.12
C PRO A 254 8.28 0.55 -10.60
N ILE A 255 9.50 0.07 -10.89
CA ILE A 255 9.92 -0.25 -12.26
C ILE A 255 9.61 -1.70 -12.65
N GLN A 256 9.64 -2.63 -11.68
CA GLN A 256 9.42 -4.06 -11.81
C GLN A 256 10.58 -4.86 -12.45
N SER A 257 11.27 -4.32 -13.46
CA SER A 257 12.44 -4.95 -14.09
C SER A 257 13.36 -3.89 -14.71
N GLY A 258 14.66 -4.19 -14.83
CA GLY A 258 15.62 -3.36 -15.58
C GLY A 258 15.82 -3.79 -17.03
N SER A 259 15.00 -4.70 -17.57
CA SER A 259 15.04 -5.08 -18.99
C SER A 259 13.83 -4.55 -19.75
N ASP A 260 14.07 -3.78 -20.82
CA ASP A 260 13.00 -3.30 -21.70
C ASP A 260 12.21 -4.45 -22.37
N ALA A 261 12.86 -5.58 -22.65
CA ALA A 261 12.19 -6.76 -23.20
C ALA A 261 11.18 -7.33 -22.19
N VAL A 262 11.58 -7.46 -20.92
CA VAL A 262 10.71 -7.91 -19.83
C VAL A 262 9.62 -6.86 -19.55
N LEU A 263 9.94 -5.57 -19.47
CA LEU A 263 8.98 -4.48 -19.26
C LEU A 263 7.90 -4.44 -20.35
N LYS A 264 8.30 -4.66 -21.62
CA LYS A 264 7.38 -4.77 -22.75
C LYS A 264 6.45 -5.96 -22.58
N HIS A 265 6.97 -7.13 -22.21
CA HIS A 265 6.13 -8.31 -21.97
C HIS A 265 5.21 -8.13 -20.75
N MET A 266 5.69 -7.44 -19.72
CA MET A 266 4.89 -7.03 -18.56
C MET A 266 3.79 -6.02 -18.91
N ARG A 267 3.80 -5.44 -20.12
CA ARG A 267 2.92 -4.36 -20.59
C ARG A 267 3.02 -3.09 -19.72
N ARG A 268 4.23 -2.76 -19.28
CA ARG A 268 4.52 -1.55 -18.48
C ARG A 268 4.39 -0.26 -19.29
N ASN A 269 4.52 -0.31 -20.62
CA ASN A 269 4.40 0.86 -21.50
C ASN A 269 5.31 2.03 -21.10
N HIS A 270 6.50 1.73 -20.61
CA HIS A 270 7.64 2.64 -20.44
C HIS A 270 8.91 1.82 -20.57
N THR A 271 10.00 2.49 -20.91
CA THR A 271 11.35 1.91 -20.93
C THR A 271 12.11 2.23 -19.64
N VAL A 272 13.25 1.57 -19.45
CA VAL A 272 14.22 1.93 -18.41
C VAL A 272 14.69 3.38 -18.56
N GLU A 273 14.85 3.85 -19.79
CA GLU A 273 15.26 5.24 -20.06
C GLU A 273 14.18 6.25 -19.65
N ASP A 274 12.90 5.98 -19.94
CA ASP A 274 11.79 6.81 -19.48
C ASP A 274 11.73 6.88 -17.94
N TYR A 275 11.96 5.75 -17.29
CA TYR A 275 12.04 5.66 -15.83
C TYR A 275 13.18 6.52 -15.27
N LYS A 276 14.39 6.39 -15.84
CA LYS A 276 15.57 7.15 -15.43
C LYS A 276 15.36 8.65 -15.56
N LYS A 277 14.73 9.12 -16.64
CA LYS A 277 14.41 10.54 -16.82
C LYS A 277 13.57 11.10 -15.67
N ILE A 278 12.52 10.38 -15.26
CA ILE A 278 11.68 10.76 -14.13
C ILE A 278 12.51 10.81 -12.85
N VAL A 279 13.22 9.71 -12.55
CA VAL A 279 13.99 9.59 -11.31
C VAL A 279 15.08 10.64 -11.19
N TYR A 280 15.86 10.85 -12.24
CA TYR A 280 16.95 11.83 -12.23
C TYR A 280 16.43 13.25 -12.12
N ARG A 281 15.30 13.59 -12.77
CA ARG A 281 14.67 14.90 -12.61
C ARG A 281 14.21 15.13 -11.17
N PHE A 282 13.58 14.15 -10.54
CA PHE A 282 13.20 14.22 -9.12
C PHE A 282 14.41 14.35 -8.18
N LYS A 283 15.48 13.57 -8.39
CA LYS A 283 16.70 13.62 -7.57
C LYS A 283 17.47 14.95 -7.73
N GLU A 284 17.46 15.53 -8.93
CA GLU A 284 18.07 16.84 -9.19
C GLU A 284 17.38 17.95 -8.38
N GLU A 285 16.04 17.94 -8.38
CA GLU A 285 15.22 18.99 -7.75
C GLU A 285 14.98 18.77 -6.25
N ILE A 286 15.11 17.52 -5.78
CA ILE A 286 14.93 17.11 -4.38
C ILE A 286 16.11 16.20 -3.99
N PRO A 287 17.28 16.76 -3.63
CA PRO A 287 18.49 15.96 -3.38
C PRO A 287 18.38 14.96 -2.21
N ASN A 288 17.49 15.20 -1.25
CA ASN A 288 17.24 14.31 -0.11
C ASN A 288 16.06 13.34 -0.34
N LEU A 289 15.61 13.16 -1.59
CA LEU A 289 14.52 12.26 -1.93
C LEU A 289 14.85 10.80 -1.58
N THR A 290 13.96 10.16 -0.83
CA THR A 290 13.96 8.70 -0.70
C THR A 290 13.20 8.08 -1.87
N LEU A 291 13.89 7.26 -2.64
CA LEU A 291 13.32 6.54 -3.78
C LEU A 291 13.03 5.08 -3.43
N ALA A 292 11.76 4.70 -3.54
CA ALA A 292 11.30 3.33 -3.40
C ALA A 292 10.91 2.72 -4.75
N THR A 293 11.25 1.45 -4.95
CA THR A 293 10.86 0.69 -6.15
C THR A 293 10.45 -0.74 -5.79
N ASP A 294 9.65 -1.35 -6.64
CA ASP A 294 9.34 -2.78 -6.57
C ASP A 294 9.97 -3.50 -7.76
N ILE A 295 10.49 -4.70 -7.51
CA ILE A 295 11.11 -5.56 -8.52
C ILE A 295 10.44 -6.94 -8.45
N ILE A 296 10.06 -7.46 -9.61
CA ILE A 296 9.54 -8.82 -9.77
C ILE A 296 10.66 -9.70 -10.32
N ILE A 297 11.16 -10.59 -9.47
CA ILE A 297 12.25 -11.52 -9.79
C ILE A 297 11.66 -12.74 -10.48
N GLY A 298 12.29 -13.17 -11.58
CA GLY A 298 11.95 -14.42 -12.24
C GLY A 298 10.60 -14.38 -12.96
N TYR A 299 10.29 -13.24 -13.56
CA TYR A 299 9.17 -13.14 -14.49
C TYR A 299 9.33 -14.19 -15.62
N PRO A 300 8.26 -14.80 -16.16
CA PRO A 300 8.37 -15.98 -17.03
C PRO A 300 9.28 -15.84 -18.26
N THR A 301 9.45 -14.62 -18.77
CA THR A 301 10.31 -14.35 -19.93
C THR A 301 11.70 -13.82 -19.58
N GLU A 302 12.04 -13.73 -18.29
CA GLU A 302 13.31 -13.17 -17.81
C GLU A 302 14.48 -14.13 -18.08
N THR A 303 15.35 -13.74 -19.01
CA THR A 303 16.61 -14.43 -19.29
C THR A 303 17.70 -14.04 -18.28
N GLU A 304 18.87 -14.67 -18.36
CA GLU A 304 20.01 -14.28 -17.51
C GLU A 304 20.50 -12.86 -17.81
N GLU A 305 20.49 -12.47 -19.09
CA GLU A 305 20.86 -11.11 -19.50
C GLU A 305 19.88 -10.07 -18.95
N ASP A 306 18.57 -10.34 -19.01
CA ASP A 306 17.54 -9.47 -18.45
C ASP A 306 17.67 -9.30 -16.93
N PHE A 307 18.04 -10.39 -16.25
CA PHE A 307 18.29 -10.39 -14.82
C PHE A 307 19.50 -9.51 -14.47
N LEU A 308 20.61 -9.64 -15.22
CA LEU A 308 21.80 -8.81 -15.03
C LEU A 308 21.51 -7.33 -15.27
N MET A 309 20.76 -6.98 -16.32
CA MET A 309 20.31 -5.60 -16.55
C MET A 309 19.51 -5.03 -15.36
N THR A 310 18.72 -5.88 -14.69
CA THR A 310 17.99 -5.49 -13.48
C THR A 310 18.93 -5.24 -12.31
N ALA A 311 19.95 -6.09 -12.12
CA ALA A 311 20.97 -5.89 -11.10
C ALA A 311 21.77 -4.60 -11.35
N ASP A 312 22.24 -4.39 -12.58
CA ASP A 312 22.99 -3.20 -12.99
C ASP A 312 22.19 -1.93 -12.76
N LEU A 313 20.89 -1.93 -13.09
CA LEU A 313 20.01 -0.78 -12.86
C LEU A 313 19.86 -0.44 -11.37
N ILE A 314 19.76 -1.46 -10.52
CA ILE A 314 19.66 -1.27 -9.07
C ILE A 314 20.94 -0.64 -8.52
N GLU A 315 22.10 -1.12 -8.96
CA GLU A 315 23.40 -0.57 -8.57
C GLU A 315 23.63 0.86 -9.11
N GLU A 316 23.16 1.14 -10.33
CA GLU A 316 23.25 2.47 -10.95
C GLU A 316 22.39 3.50 -10.20
N ILE A 317 21.11 3.19 -9.97
CA ILE A 317 20.17 4.16 -9.42
C ILE A 317 20.35 4.32 -7.90
N LYS A 318 20.84 3.29 -7.20
CA LYS A 318 20.95 3.23 -5.73
C LYS A 318 19.64 3.63 -5.04
N PHE A 319 18.64 2.75 -5.16
CA PHE A 319 17.35 2.93 -4.50
C PHE A 319 17.49 2.87 -2.97
N ASN A 320 16.82 3.78 -2.26
CA ASN A 320 16.80 3.78 -0.80
C ASN A 320 15.91 2.66 -0.25
N LEU A 321 14.88 2.25 -1.00
CA LEU A 321 13.99 1.15 -0.63
C LEU A 321 13.67 0.27 -1.84
N ILE A 322 13.93 -1.04 -1.71
CA ILE A 322 13.66 -2.01 -2.78
C ILE A 322 12.75 -3.10 -2.25
N HIS A 323 11.55 -3.21 -2.82
CA HIS A 323 10.62 -4.29 -2.54
C HIS A 323 10.81 -5.42 -3.55
N LEU A 324 11.56 -6.44 -3.16
CA LEU A 324 11.76 -7.64 -3.96
C LEU A 324 10.58 -8.59 -3.79
N SER A 325 9.95 -8.98 -4.90
CA SER A 325 8.90 -9.99 -4.94
C SER A 325 9.27 -11.06 -5.95
N LYS A 326 9.10 -12.34 -5.60
CA LYS A 326 9.23 -13.43 -6.55
C LYS A 326 7.97 -13.50 -7.40
N TYR A 327 8.11 -13.62 -8.72
CA TYR A 327 6.97 -13.83 -9.60
C TYR A 327 6.20 -15.07 -9.17
N GLN A 328 4.87 -14.98 -9.23
CA GLN A 328 3.94 -16.09 -9.00
C GLN A 328 2.75 -15.92 -9.95
N HIS A 329 2.23 -17.03 -10.45
CA HIS A 329 1.02 -17.02 -11.25
C HIS A 329 -0.19 -16.57 -10.45
N ARG A 330 -1.09 -15.88 -11.14
CA ARG A 330 -2.34 -15.37 -10.61
C ARG A 330 -3.48 -15.75 -11.52
N GLU A 331 -4.60 -16.15 -10.92
CA GLU A 331 -5.83 -16.44 -11.64
C GLU A 331 -6.21 -15.24 -12.52
N GLY A 332 -6.55 -15.52 -13.78
CA GLY A 332 -6.89 -14.52 -14.78
C GLY A 332 -5.74 -13.70 -15.37
N ALA A 333 -4.54 -13.71 -14.78
CA ALA A 333 -3.40 -12.94 -15.29
C ALA A 333 -2.80 -13.61 -16.53
N SER A 334 -2.69 -12.88 -17.64
CA SER A 334 -2.17 -13.42 -18.92
C SER A 334 -0.75 -13.98 -18.87
N SER A 335 0.11 -13.52 -17.96
CA SER A 335 1.44 -14.10 -17.78
C SER A 335 1.40 -15.48 -17.11
N SER A 336 0.22 -15.90 -16.61
CA SER A 336 0.01 -17.21 -16.00
C SER A 336 -0.03 -18.37 -17.00
N ASP A 337 -0.17 -18.07 -18.28
CA ASP A 337 -0.12 -19.08 -19.35
C ASP A 337 1.32 -19.47 -19.75
N LEU A 338 2.32 -18.77 -19.20
CA LEU A 338 3.74 -19.00 -19.50
C LEU A 338 4.38 -19.93 -18.47
N PRO A 339 5.43 -20.69 -18.85
CA PRO A 339 6.14 -21.55 -17.91
C PRO A 339 6.87 -20.71 -16.84
N ASN A 340 6.88 -21.21 -15.61
CA ASN A 340 7.74 -20.65 -14.56
C ASN A 340 9.22 -20.85 -14.92
N ILE A 341 10.06 -19.92 -14.47
CA ILE A 341 11.50 -20.14 -14.47
C ILE A 341 11.89 -21.27 -13.48
N PRO A 342 13.04 -21.93 -13.68
CA PRO A 342 13.51 -22.95 -12.74
C PRO A 342 13.65 -22.43 -11.30
N PHE A 343 13.29 -23.26 -10.33
CA PHE A 343 13.34 -22.91 -8.90
C PHE A 343 14.75 -22.48 -8.45
N GLU A 344 15.79 -23.17 -8.92
CA GLU A 344 17.18 -22.84 -8.57
C GLU A 344 17.59 -21.45 -9.09
N ASP A 345 17.13 -21.06 -10.29
CA ASP A 345 17.36 -19.72 -10.82
C ASP A 345 16.61 -18.67 -10.01
N MET A 346 15.33 -18.90 -9.70
CA MET A 346 14.55 -18.00 -8.83
C MET A 346 15.24 -17.79 -7.47
N LYS A 347 15.75 -18.87 -6.87
CA LYS A 347 16.45 -18.82 -5.59
C LYS A 347 17.77 -18.06 -5.69
N ARG A 348 18.59 -18.35 -6.71
CA ARG A 348 19.87 -17.67 -6.95
C ARG A 348 19.67 -16.18 -7.21
N ARG A 349 18.78 -15.82 -8.15
CA ARG A 349 18.45 -14.43 -8.50
C ARG A 349 17.93 -13.64 -7.31
N SER A 350 17.02 -14.24 -6.54
CA SER A 350 16.49 -13.66 -5.31
C SER A 350 17.58 -13.39 -4.27
N LYS A 351 18.56 -14.28 -4.13
CA LYS A 351 19.69 -14.07 -3.22
C LYS A 351 20.56 -12.90 -3.71
N ILE A 352 20.96 -12.89 -4.97
CA ILE A 352 21.83 -11.85 -5.55
C ILE A 352 21.21 -10.46 -5.37
N LEU A 353 19.95 -10.25 -5.76
CA LEU A 353 19.30 -8.94 -5.61
C LEU A 353 19.07 -8.56 -4.14
N SER A 354 18.90 -9.54 -3.25
CA SER A 354 18.82 -9.25 -1.81
C SER A 354 20.16 -8.76 -1.27
N ASP A 355 21.26 -9.41 -1.67
CA ASP A 355 22.61 -9.03 -1.25
C ASP A 355 22.97 -7.62 -1.78
N ILE A 356 22.64 -7.30 -3.05
CA ILE A 356 22.80 -5.94 -3.62
C ILE A 356 21.96 -4.92 -2.85
N LYS A 357 20.66 -5.21 -2.63
CA LYS A 357 19.76 -4.34 -1.86
C LYS A 357 20.34 -4.01 -0.48
N PHE A 358 20.80 -5.01 0.26
CA PHE A 358 21.33 -4.77 1.61
C PHE A 358 22.61 -3.94 1.58
N GLY A 359 23.49 -4.18 0.60
CA GLY A 359 24.69 -3.36 0.40
C GLY A 359 24.37 -1.88 0.17
N ILE A 360 23.42 -1.59 -0.73
CA ILE A 360 22.99 -0.21 -1.02
C ILE A 360 22.37 0.45 0.21
N ILE A 361 21.42 -0.22 0.88
CA ILE A 361 20.73 0.39 2.04
C ILE A 361 21.72 0.66 3.19
N GLU A 362 22.67 -0.25 3.42
CA GLU A 362 23.69 -0.04 4.45
C GLU A 362 24.61 1.15 4.11
N GLU A 363 25.00 1.30 2.84
CA GLU A 363 25.79 2.45 2.37
C GLU A 363 25.02 3.77 2.55
N GLU A 364 23.78 3.83 2.06
CA GLU A 364 22.93 5.03 2.12
C GLU A 364 22.63 5.44 3.57
N ASN A 365 22.29 4.49 4.44
CA ASN A 365 21.98 4.80 5.83
C ASN A 365 23.20 5.28 6.61
N LYS A 366 24.41 4.79 6.31
CA LYS A 366 25.65 5.27 6.97
C LYS A 366 25.88 6.76 6.78
N PHE A 367 25.48 7.33 5.64
CA PHE A 367 25.56 8.77 5.42
C PHE A 367 24.61 9.59 6.29
N LEU A 368 23.66 8.96 6.99
CA LEU A 368 22.72 9.63 7.89
C LEU A 368 23.20 9.65 9.34
N LYS A 369 24.25 8.89 9.67
CA LYS A 369 24.84 8.91 11.01
C LYS A 369 25.32 10.31 11.38
N ASP A 370 25.11 10.70 12.63
CA ASP A 370 25.48 11.97 13.23
C ASP A 370 24.80 13.20 12.58
N LYS A 371 23.79 12.99 11.73
CA LYS A 371 22.96 14.06 11.16
C LYS A 371 21.79 14.39 12.07
N GLU A 372 21.34 15.64 11.95
CA GLU A 372 20.11 16.11 12.57
C GLU A 372 19.01 16.20 11.51
N LEU A 373 17.85 15.61 11.77
CA LEU A 373 16.73 15.54 10.84
C LEU A 373 15.43 15.94 11.55
N ASN A 374 14.48 16.53 10.82
CA ASN A 374 13.12 16.65 11.33
C ASN A 374 12.39 15.33 11.13
N ALA A 375 11.54 14.96 12.08
CA ALA A 375 10.73 13.76 12.02
C ALA A 375 9.36 13.93 12.70
N LEU A 376 8.38 13.15 12.26
CA LEU A 376 7.04 13.07 12.85
C LEU A 376 6.87 11.71 13.53
N VAL A 377 6.46 11.70 14.80
CA VAL A 377 6.21 10.48 15.57
C VAL A 377 4.82 9.92 15.21
N VAL A 378 4.76 8.75 14.60
CA VAL A 378 3.52 8.19 13.98
C VAL A 378 3.21 6.75 14.39
N GLY A 379 3.89 6.20 15.38
CA GLY A 379 3.53 4.86 15.86
C GLY A 379 4.46 4.32 16.92
N GLU A 380 4.10 3.16 17.47
CA GLU A 380 4.90 2.46 18.46
C GLU A 380 5.81 1.41 17.81
N GLY A 381 7.03 1.28 18.32
CA GLY A 381 7.97 0.26 17.90
C GLY A 381 7.57 -1.12 18.40
N SER A 382 7.55 -2.11 17.52
CA SER A 382 7.29 -3.53 17.89
C SER A 382 8.24 -4.12 18.95
N LYS A 383 9.39 -3.47 19.20
CA LYS A 383 10.38 -3.85 20.21
C LYS A 383 10.53 -2.80 21.32
N GLY A 384 9.55 -1.90 21.46
CA GLY A 384 9.58 -0.74 22.36
C GLY A 384 10.08 0.54 21.66
N GLY A 385 9.85 1.67 22.32
CA GLY A 385 10.07 3.01 21.78
C GLY A 385 8.99 3.45 20.78
N PHE A 386 9.22 4.59 20.15
CA PHE A 386 8.34 5.16 19.13
C PHE A 386 9.01 5.20 17.76
N ILE A 387 8.20 5.11 16.71
CA ILE A 387 8.63 5.23 15.32
C ILE A 387 8.34 6.67 14.87
N ALA A 388 9.42 7.41 14.62
CA ALA A 388 9.36 8.69 13.94
C ALA A 388 9.73 8.53 12.46
N LYS A 389 9.06 9.24 11.55
CA LYS A 389 9.38 9.26 10.12
C LYS A 389 9.99 10.62 9.78
N THR A 390 11.20 10.62 9.23
CA THR A 390 11.87 11.86 8.80
C THR A 390 11.12 12.56 7.66
N ASP A 391 11.52 13.78 7.31
CA ASP A 391 10.99 14.46 6.10
C ASP A 391 11.16 13.64 4.80
N SER A 392 12.14 12.73 4.74
CA SER A 392 12.33 11.78 3.63
C SER A 392 11.66 10.42 3.87
N TYR A 393 10.83 10.30 4.91
CA TYR A 393 10.11 9.10 5.34
C TYR A 393 11.00 7.92 5.73
N ILE A 394 12.21 8.21 6.19
CA ILE A 394 13.09 7.18 6.76
C ILE A 394 12.66 6.95 8.22
N PRO A 395 12.38 5.70 8.63
CA PRO A 395 11.97 5.40 9.99
C PRO A 395 13.14 5.53 10.97
N VAL A 396 12.90 6.20 12.09
CA VAL A 396 13.83 6.41 13.20
C VAL A 396 13.14 5.93 14.48
N VAL A 397 13.80 5.04 15.21
CA VAL A 397 13.35 4.64 16.55
C VAL A 397 13.88 5.65 17.55
N VAL A 398 12.96 6.24 18.33
CA VAL A 398 13.24 7.26 19.34
C VAL A 398 12.58 6.90 20.68
N GLN A 399 13.04 7.53 21.76
CA GLN A 399 12.53 7.37 23.13
C GLN A 399 12.10 8.73 23.68
N ASP A 400 11.31 8.74 24.76
CA ASP A 400 10.90 9.94 25.49
C ASP A 400 10.18 11.00 24.62
N VAL A 401 9.28 10.53 23.74
CA VAL A 401 8.44 11.35 22.85
C VAL A 401 6.98 10.93 22.94
N GLU A 402 6.09 11.73 22.36
CA GLU A 402 4.65 11.44 22.27
C GLU A 402 4.24 11.19 20.81
N LEU A 403 3.22 10.34 20.60
CA LEU A 403 2.62 10.16 19.28
C LEU A 403 2.03 11.48 18.78
N GLY A 404 2.20 11.75 17.49
CA GLY A 404 1.77 13.01 16.87
C GLY A 404 2.81 14.13 16.97
N GLU A 405 3.90 13.94 17.70
CA GLU A 405 4.88 15.00 17.91
C GLU A 405 5.78 15.23 16.68
N PHE A 406 5.98 16.50 16.32
CA PHE A 406 7.04 16.93 15.40
C PHE A 406 8.32 17.20 16.18
N ILE A 407 9.38 16.45 15.88
CA ILE A 407 10.64 16.48 16.61
C ILE A 407 11.81 16.76 15.67
N LYS A 408 12.88 17.28 16.25
CA LYS A 408 14.21 17.23 15.65
C LYS A 408 14.98 16.09 16.29
N VAL A 409 15.56 15.20 15.49
CA VAL A 409 16.25 13.99 15.94
C VAL A 409 17.71 14.01 15.49
N HIS A 410 18.61 13.67 16.40
CA HIS A 410 20.00 13.35 16.09
C HIS A 410 20.15 11.84 15.86
N ILE A 411 20.78 11.43 14.76
CA ILE A 411 20.94 10.01 14.41
C ILE A 411 22.19 9.42 15.05
N ASP A 412 22.00 8.58 16.06
CA ASP A 412 23.09 7.93 16.81
C ASP A 412 23.62 6.69 16.07
N GLU A 413 22.70 5.87 15.56
CA GLU A 413 23.01 4.60 14.90
C GLU A 413 22.16 4.35 13.66
N THR A 414 22.71 3.55 12.76
CA THR A 414 22.11 3.21 11.48
C THR A 414 21.98 1.70 11.39
N THR A 415 20.80 1.18 11.06
CA THR A 415 20.60 -0.26 10.78
C THR A 415 20.29 -0.49 9.31
N GLY A 416 20.14 -1.75 8.91
CA GLY A 416 19.79 -2.11 7.53
C GLY A 416 18.35 -1.77 7.12
N THR A 417 17.48 -1.33 8.03
CA THR A 417 16.07 -1.01 7.69
C THR A 417 15.48 0.19 8.43
N TYR A 418 16.13 0.69 9.47
CA TYR A 418 15.71 1.87 10.25
C TYR A 418 16.92 2.55 10.91
N LEU A 419 16.72 3.77 11.39
CA LEU A 419 17.72 4.51 12.15
C LEU A 419 17.36 4.48 13.65
N ILE A 420 18.33 4.76 14.50
CA ILE A 420 18.12 4.96 15.94
C ILE A 420 18.67 6.34 16.28
N GLY A 421 17.91 7.11 17.05
CA GLY A 421 18.29 8.46 17.42
C GLY A 421 17.61 8.95 18.69
N HIS A 422 17.97 10.16 19.09
CA HIS A 422 17.35 10.86 20.22
C HIS A 422 16.89 12.26 19.81
N LYS A 423 15.83 12.73 20.47
CA LYS A 423 15.30 14.07 20.30
C LYS A 423 16.28 15.11 20.84
N ILE A 424 16.44 16.22 20.13
CA ILE A 424 17.30 17.36 20.49
C ILE A 424 16.55 18.68 20.60
#